data_AF-A0A0X3UNC8-F1
#
_entry.id   AF-A0A0X3UNC8-F1
#
_cell.length_a   1.000
_cell.length_b   1.000
_cell.length_c   1.000
_cell.angle_alpha   90.00
_cell.angle_beta   90.00
_cell.angle_gamma   90.00
#
_symmetry.space_group_name_H-M   'P 1'
#
loop_
_entity.id
_entity.type
_entity.pdbx_description
1 polymer ?
#
loop_
_entity_poly.entity_id
_entity_poly.type
_entity_poly.pdbx_seq_one_letter_code
_entity_poly.pdbx_strand_id
1 'polypeptide(L)'
;MHCSRIRTALSARLDGEALPPGLTPRRLDDHLAGCRDCRQWDVRARALDSAIGSACAPQGDAPPPAGGPAPVEALLARLRPGRRAG
;
A
#
# COMPACT_ATOMS: atom_id res chain seq x y z
N MET A 1 1.66 26.08 -5.03
CA MET A 1 1.66 24.71 -5.57
C MET A 1 0.28 24.09 -5.36
N HIS A 2 -0.24 23.34 -6.33
CA HIS A 2 -1.55 22.69 -6.20
C HIS A 2 -1.48 21.49 -5.24
N CYS A 3 -2.42 21.40 -4.29
CA CYS A 3 -2.46 20.33 -3.29
C CYS A 3 -2.50 18.93 -3.92
N SER A 4 -3.09 18.78 -5.11
CA SER A 4 -3.07 17.52 -5.87
C SER A 4 -1.64 17.04 -6.17
N ARG A 5 -0.77 17.92 -6.67
CA ARG A 5 0.63 17.59 -6.96
C ARG A 5 1.43 17.27 -5.70
N ILE A 6 1.09 17.91 -4.58
CA ILE A 6 1.69 17.60 -3.27
C ILE A 6 1.25 16.21 -2.79
N ARG A 7 -0.03 15.85 -2.92
CA ARG A 7 -0.51 14.50 -2.56
C ARG A 7 0.16 13.41 -3.41
N THR A 8 0.38 13.65 -4.70
CA THR A 8 1.18 12.73 -5.53
C THR A 8 2.60 12.55 -4.98
N ALA A 9 3.26 13.64 -4.60
CA ALA A 9 4.61 13.57 -4.05
C ALA A 9 4.66 12.87 -2.67
N LEU A 10 3.61 13.03 -1.85
CA LEU A 10 3.49 12.33 -0.58
C LEU A 10 3.28 10.82 -0.78
N SER A 11 2.46 10.42 -1.76
CA SER A 11 2.30 9.00 -2.13
C SER A 11 3.64 8.41 -2.55
N ALA A 12 4.34 9.05 -3.50
CA ALA A 12 5.66 8.59 -3.94
C ALA A 12 6.62 8.43 -2.76
N ARG A 13 6.66 9.39 -1.82
CA ARG A 13 7.50 9.29 -0.61
C ARG A 13 7.09 8.12 0.30
N LEU A 14 5.80 7.83 0.43
CA LEU A 14 5.28 6.72 1.21
C LEU A 14 5.69 5.37 0.60
N ASP A 15 5.62 5.29 -0.73
CA ASP A 15 5.96 4.10 -1.52
C ASP A 15 7.49 3.93 -1.71
N GLY A 16 8.31 4.86 -1.21
CA GLY A 16 9.77 4.85 -1.37
C GLY A 16 10.26 5.27 -2.76
N GLU A 17 9.38 5.85 -3.59
CA GLU A 17 9.66 6.31 -4.94
C GLU A 17 10.28 7.71 -4.98
N ALA A 18 10.83 8.06 -6.14
CA ALA A 18 11.36 9.40 -6.40
C ALA A 18 10.24 10.46 -6.48
N LEU A 19 10.54 11.67 -6.01
CA LEU A 19 9.58 12.78 -6.09
C LEU A 19 9.33 13.20 -7.55
N PRO A 20 8.11 13.68 -7.88
CA PRO A 20 7.81 14.19 -9.21
C PRO A 20 8.78 15.31 -9.64
N PRO A 21 9.12 15.42 -10.93
CA PRO A 21 10.02 16.44 -11.44
C PRO A 21 9.63 17.87 -11.00
N GLY A 22 10.64 18.65 -10.64
CA GLY A 22 10.48 20.04 -10.17
C GLY A 22 10.01 20.17 -8.72
N LEU A 23 9.81 19.08 -8.00
CA LEU A 23 9.43 19.06 -6.59
C LEU A 23 10.58 18.50 -5.74
N THR A 24 11.03 19.29 -4.77
CA THR A 24 12.13 18.91 -3.87
C THR A 24 11.57 18.52 -2.50
N PRO A 25 12.31 17.73 -1.69
CA PRO A 25 11.90 17.41 -0.32
C PRO A 25 11.58 18.67 0.50
N ARG A 26 12.46 19.67 0.43
CA ARG A 26 12.24 20.96 1.11
C ARG A 26 10.95 21.66 0.69
N ARG A 27 10.66 21.72 -0.61
CA ARG A 27 9.40 22.34 -1.11
C ARG A 27 8.15 21.58 -0.64
N LEU A 28 8.27 20.27 -0.46
CA LEU A 28 7.20 19.43 0.08
C LEU A 28 6.98 19.73 1.56
N ASP A 29 8.06 19.79 2.33
CA ASP A 29 8.02 20.06 3.77
C ASP A 29 7.53 21.50 4.06
N ASP A 30 7.97 22.49 3.27
CA ASP A 30 7.48 23.88 3.32
C ASP A 30 5.96 23.95 3.09
N HIS A 31 5.43 23.18 2.14
CA HIS A 31 3.98 23.11 1.91
C HIS A 31 3.25 22.46 3.10
N LEU A 32 3.82 21.39 3.67
CA LEU A 32 3.23 20.73 4.83
C LEU A 32 3.22 21.63 6.06
N ALA A 33 4.17 22.55 6.22
CA ALA A 33 4.12 23.55 7.28
C ALA A 33 2.90 24.49 7.12
N GLY A 34 2.57 24.88 5.89
CA GLY A 34 1.48 25.83 5.61
C GLY A 34 0.09 25.22 5.39
N CYS A 35 -0.02 23.96 4.95
CA CYS A 35 -1.27 23.38 4.47
C CYS A 35 -1.84 22.31 5.40
N ARG A 36 -2.89 22.67 6.16
CA ARG A 36 -3.57 21.75 7.09
C ARG A 36 -4.15 20.51 6.39
N ASP A 37 -4.73 20.69 5.20
CA ASP A 37 -5.39 19.58 4.48
C ASP A 37 -4.39 18.53 4.01
N CYS A 38 -3.22 18.97 3.53
CA CYS A 38 -2.16 18.05 3.12
C CYS A 38 -1.54 17.33 4.32
N ARG A 39 -1.41 17.98 5.49
CA ARG A 39 -1.00 17.28 6.73
C ARG A 39 -2.00 16.20 7.13
N GLN A 40 -3.31 16.51 7.13
CA GLN A 40 -4.34 15.52 7.47
C GLN A 40 -4.41 14.39 6.45
N TRP A 41 -4.14 14.68 5.19
CA TRP A 41 -4.07 13.66 4.16
C TRP A 41 -2.88 12.71 4.40
N ASP A 42 -1.68 13.24 4.68
CA ASP A 42 -0.48 12.43 4.94
C ASP A 42 -0.67 11.50 6.14
N VAL A 43 -1.23 12.00 7.24
CA VAL A 43 -1.55 11.18 8.42
C VAL A 43 -2.47 10.02 8.06
N ARG A 44 -3.53 10.27 7.28
CA ARG A 44 -4.48 9.23 6.86
C ARG A 44 -3.85 8.22 5.90
N ALA A 45 -3.01 8.69 4.98
CA ALA A 45 -2.30 7.82 4.03
C ALA A 45 -1.37 6.84 4.76
N ARG A 46 -0.56 7.33 5.71
CA ARG A 46 0.32 6.49 6.55
C ARG A 46 -0.44 5.48 7.39
N ALA A 47 -1.55 5.91 7.99
CA ALA A 47 -2.41 5.02 8.77
C ALA A 47 -3.00 3.90 7.91
N LEU A 48 -3.43 4.22 6.68
CA LEU A 48 -3.93 3.23 5.73
C LEU A 48 -2.82 2.25 5.30
N ASP A 49 -1.65 2.75 4.94
CA ASP A 49 -0.50 1.92 4.56
C ASP A 49 -0.10 0.95 5.68
N SER A 50 -0.04 1.43 6.92
CA SER A 50 0.22 0.58 8.09
C SER A 50 -0.85 -0.49 8.29
N ALA A 51 -2.14 -0.14 8.11
CA ALA A 51 -3.23 -1.09 8.25
C ALA A 51 -3.20 -2.17 7.17
N ILE A 52 -2.91 -1.81 5.92
CA ILE A 52 -2.74 -2.75 4.82
C ILE A 52 -1.52 -3.64 5.07
N GLY A 53 -0.39 -3.06 5.44
CA GLY A 53 0.83 -3.81 5.77
C GLY A 53 0.59 -4.83 6.88
N SER A 54 -0.13 -4.47 7.94
CA SER A 54 -0.51 -5.40 9.01
C SER A 54 -1.47 -6.50 8.55
N ALA A 55 -2.42 -6.20 7.66
CA ALA A 55 -3.36 -7.19 7.13
C ALA A 55 -2.69 -8.18 6.17
N CYS A 56 -1.68 -7.72 5.44
CA CYS A 56 -0.90 -8.53 4.50
C CYS A 56 0.29 -9.24 5.14
N ALA A 57 0.68 -8.87 6.36
CA ALA A 57 1.76 -9.52 7.09
C ALA A 57 1.43 -11.02 7.25
N PRO A 58 2.34 -11.94 6.87
CA PRO A 58 2.12 -13.35 7.08
C PRO A 58 1.93 -13.61 8.57
N GLN A 59 0.83 -14.28 8.91
CA GLN A 59 0.59 -14.75 10.28
C GLN A 59 1.71 -15.74 10.61
N GLY A 60 2.55 -15.37 11.59
CA GLY A 60 3.93 -15.86 11.75
C GLY A 60 4.15 -17.38 11.71
N ASP A 61 5.34 -17.75 11.23
CA ASP A 61 6.12 -18.99 11.48
C ASP A 61 5.39 -20.35 11.55
N ALA A 62 4.22 -20.50 10.95
CA ALA A 62 3.75 -21.83 10.57
C ALA A 62 4.61 -22.30 9.38
N PRO A 63 5.39 -23.40 9.51
CA PRO A 63 6.12 -23.93 8.37
C PRO A 63 5.12 -24.17 7.23
N PRO A 64 5.47 -23.81 5.97
CA PRO A 64 4.58 -24.02 4.85
C PRO A 64 4.18 -25.51 4.83
N PRO A 65 2.89 -25.85 4.64
CA PRO A 65 2.50 -27.24 4.50
C PRO A 65 3.32 -27.85 3.36
N ALA A 66 4.13 -28.86 3.68
CA ALA A 66 4.99 -29.52 2.72
C ALA A 66 4.15 -30.02 1.54
N GLY A 67 4.42 -29.50 0.35
CA GLY A 67 3.87 -30.04 -0.90
C GLY A 67 2.45 -29.62 -1.28
N GLY A 68 1.99 -28.43 -0.86
CA GLY A 68 0.74 -27.86 -1.38
C GLY A 68 0.90 -27.28 -2.80
N PRO A 69 -0.18 -27.24 -3.61
CA PRO A 69 -0.15 -26.53 -4.89
C PRO A 69 0.22 -25.05 -4.64
N ALA A 70 0.90 -24.43 -5.61
CA ALA A 70 1.27 -23.02 -5.54
C ALA A 70 0.07 -22.17 -5.07
N PRO A 71 0.26 -21.11 -4.26
CA PRO A 71 -0.84 -20.35 -3.67
C PRO A 71 -1.86 -19.83 -4.71
N VAL A 72 -1.41 -19.58 -5.94
CA VAL A 72 -2.27 -19.26 -7.09
C VAL A 72 -3.18 -20.42 -7.50
N GLU A 73 -2.68 -21.64 -7.56
CA GLU A 73 -3.46 -22.85 -7.88
C GLU A 73 -4.47 -23.18 -6.77
N ALA A 74 -4.09 -22.97 -5.51
CA ALA A 74 -4.99 -23.12 -4.36
C ALA A 74 -6.15 -22.10 -4.42
N LEU A 75 -5.86 -20.85 -4.79
CA LEU A 75 -6.88 -19.82 -4.98
C LEU A 75 -7.80 -20.16 -6.17
N LEU A 76 -7.24 -20.54 -7.31
CA LEU A 76 -8.00 -20.94 -8.50
C LEU A 76 -8.89 -22.15 -8.23
N ALA A 77 -8.43 -23.13 -7.46
CA ALA A 77 -9.22 -24.30 -7.07
C ALA A 77 -10.46 -23.91 -6.23
N ARG A 78 -10.33 -22.94 -5.32
CA ARG A 78 -11.44 -22.45 -4.48
C ARG A 78 -12.46 -21.63 -5.27
N LEU A 79 -12.03 -20.95 -6.33
CA LEU A 79 -12.88 -20.09 -7.16
C LEU A 79 -13.59 -20.85 -8.27
N ARG A 80 -13.19 -22.09 -8.58
CA ARG A 80 -13.87 -22.92 -9.57
C ARG A 80 -15.22 -23.41 -8.99
N PRO A 81 -16.37 -23.02 -9.57
CA PRO A 81 -17.67 -23.52 -9.13
C PRO A 81 -17.72 -25.04 -9.34
N GLY A 82 -18.15 -25.74 -8.30
CA GLY A 82 -17.90 -27.16 -8.08
C GLY A 82 -18.21 -28.09 -9.26
N ARG A 83 -17.23 -28.93 -9.59
CA ARG A 83 -17.55 -30.27 -10.10
C ARG A 83 -18.16 -31.03 -8.93
N ARG A 84 -19.49 -31.08 -8.86
CA ARG A 84 -20.18 -32.02 -7.97
C ARG A 84 -19.64 -33.41 -8.31
N ALA A 85 -19.02 -34.06 -7.33
CA ALA A 85 -18.71 -35.48 -7.42
C ALA A 85 -20.04 -36.21 -7.61
N GLY A 86 -20.20 -36.84 -8.78
CA GLY A 86 -21.14 -37.92 -8.98
C GLY A 86 -20.48 -39.24 -8.58
#